data_AF-A0A2G9SUQ7-F1
#
_entry.id   AF-A0A2G9SUQ7-F1
#
_cell.length_a   1.000
_cell.length_b   1.000
_cell.length_c   1.000
_cell.angle_alpha   90.00
_cell.angle_beta   90.00
_cell.angle_gamma   90.00
#
_symmetry.space_group_name_H-M   'P 1'
#
loop_
_entity.id
_entity.type
_entity.pdbx_description
1 polymer ?
#
loop_
_entity_poly.entity_id
_entity_poly.type
_entity_poly.pdbx_seq_one_letter_code
_entity_poly.pdbx_strand_id
1 'polypeptide(L)'
;MRGSAGTNIRVIYDRTKLKNPGVYHGKVIATRRAANSKFPEVEFELHNTLVVPYTFGDEGFMSFSRQTLRAGEIRRYFFAVPKGASALNVTVLSEKGFACDVSGAVISPRGAVVTPIPRIGDGETQSGVSVVRELEAGVYEVVLQADADAKTASRFSLEVEIERVTFDIQTLTPTLLQASVINSNTSISRGSVSARIGSYVKTVVDTIYAGKIYRMPVLLDERDGSLTMRISMSKEDYNKNTDIGLLIVDSLGRKLVSQSVDAATEAVRLVNPYDKAAQVFFEIHYGFAHDTPDTYARLVITETHGITPVLLEASTNTSVELLPFIPQRFEWCIPQLPPLPKGYVYRGDLRFEDLFNRLKSIQPFTLPALP
;
A
#
# COMPACT_ATOMS: atom_id res chain seq x y z
N MET A 1 5.06 29.02 -38.61
CA MET A 1 4.20 28.26 -37.67
C MET A 1 3.37 29.25 -36.85
N ARG A 2 2.05 29.31 -37.06
CA ARG A 2 1.12 29.96 -36.12
C ARG A 2 0.74 28.90 -35.09
N GLY A 3 0.95 29.15 -33.80
CA GLY A 3 0.68 28.18 -32.71
C GLY A 3 1.80 28.00 -31.69
N SER A 4 2.94 28.71 -31.83
CA SER A 4 4.08 28.59 -30.91
C SER A 4 4.01 29.48 -29.65
N ALA A 5 2.97 30.31 -29.52
CA ALA A 5 2.77 31.13 -28.32
C ALA A 5 1.84 30.38 -27.36
N GLY A 6 2.42 29.66 -26.40
CA GLY A 6 1.67 29.15 -25.27
C GLY A 6 0.98 30.29 -24.52
N THR A 7 -0.25 30.07 -24.06
CA THR A 7 -0.96 31.02 -23.20
C THR A 7 -1.24 30.36 -21.85
N ASN A 8 -1.16 31.15 -20.78
CA ASN A 8 -1.41 30.68 -19.43
C ASN A 8 -2.82 31.09 -19.00
N ILE A 9 -3.69 30.12 -18.78
CA ILE A 9 -5.04 30.35 -18.25
C ILE A 9 -5.04 30.00 -16.76
N ARG A 10 -5.28 30.98 -15.90
CA ARG A 10 -5.39 30.76 -14.46
C ARG A 10 -6.79 30.29 -14.10
N VAL A 11 -6.91 29.08 -13.57
CA VAL A 11 -8.14 28.53 -13.00
C VAL A 11 -8.08 28.63 -11.47
N ILE A 12 -9.13 29.15 -10.83
CA ILE A 12 -9.20 29.31 -9.38
C ILE A 12 -10.47 28.62 -8.87
N TYR A 13 -10.31 27.76 -7.88
CA TYR A 13 -11.42 27.08 -7.21
C TYR A 13 -11.87 27.85 -5.98
N ASP A 14 -13.17 28.10 -5.89
CA ASP A 14 -13.79 28.71 -4.73
C ASP A 14 -13.94 27.69 -3.59
N ARG A 15 -12.99 27.71 -2.65
CA ARG A 15 -12.99 26.81 -1.48
C ARG A 15 -14.26 26.93 -0.64
N THR A 16 -14.95 28.08 -0.65
CA THR A 16 -16.18 28.25 0.14
C THR A 16 -17.34 27.41 -0.38
N LYS A 17 -17.25 26.93 -1.63
CA LYS A 17 -18.21 25.99 -2.26
C LYS A 17 -17.79 24.52 -2.13
N LEU A 18 -16.60 24.26 -1.60
CA LEU A 18 -15.99 22.93 -1.46
C LEU A 18 -15.99 22.48 0.01
N LYS A 19 -17.11 22.72 0.71
CA LYS A 19 -17.21 22.46 2.16
C LYS A 19 -17.57 21.02 2.50
N ASN A 20 -18.25 20.31 1.59
CA ASN A 20 -18.72 18.97 1.84
C ASN A 20 -17.73 17.97 1.27
N PRO A 21 -17.39 16.90 2.00
CA PRO A 21 -16.59 15.83 1.43
C PRO A 21 -17.25 15.20 0.21
N GLY A 22 -16.46 14.87 -0.82
CA GLY A 22 -16.92 14.29 -2.07
C GLY A 22 -16.07 14.65 -3.28
N VAL A 23 -16.55 14.25 -4.46
CA VAL A 23 -15.94 14.58 -5.75
C VAL A 23 -16.66 15.77 -6.36
N TYR A 24 -15.90 16.78 -6.75
CA TYR A 24 -16.38 17.92 -7.49
C TYR A 24 -15.76 17.90 -8.88
N HIS A 25 -16.59 18.02 -9.90
CA HIS A 25 -16.15 18.06 -11.29
C HIS A 25 -16.58 19.38 -11.93
N GLY A 26 -15.65 20.00 -12.66
CA GLY A 26 -15.92 21.14 -13.50
C GLY A 26 -15.14 21.02 -14.80
N LYS A 27 -15.59 21.71 -15.83
CA LYS A 27 -14.87 21.81 -17.10
C LYS A 27 -14.74 23.24 -17.57
N VAL A 28 -13.61 23.55 -18.18
CA VAL A 28 -13.39 24.78 -18.93
C VAL A 28 -13.53 24.42 -20.40
N ILE A 29 -14.48 25.05 -21.08
CA ILE A 29 -14.76 24.81 -22.51
C ILE A 29 -14.20 25.98 -23.30
N ALA A 30 -13.26 25.70 -24.19
CA ALA A 30 -12.78 26.68 -25.15
C ALA A 30 -13.62 26.61 -26.41
N THR A 31 -14.13 27.75 -26.86
CA THR A 31 -14.96 27.84 -28.07
C THR A 31 -14.36 28.84 -29.04
N ARG A 32 -14.51 28.57 -30.34
CA ARG A 32 -14.08 29.50 -31.38
C ARG A 32 -14.99 30.73 -31.37
N ARG A 33 -14.37 31.91 -31.32
CA ARG A 33 -15.09 33.19 -31.47
C ARG A 33 -15.50 33.36 -32.95
N ALA A 34 -16.58 32.72 -33.37
CA ALA A 34 -17.16 32.91 -34.70
C ALA A 34 -18.06 34.16 -34.70
N ALA A 35 -17.93 35.01 -35.73
CA ALA A 35 -18.68 36.27 -35.82
C ALA A 35 -20.21 36.08 -35.96
N ASN A 36 -20.68 34.92 -36.43
CA ASN A 36 -22.08 34.70 -36.82
C ASN A 36 -22.66 33.29 -36.53
N SER A 37 -22.01 32.46 -35.70
CA SER A 37 -22.58 31.14 -35.35
C SER A 37 -23.50 31.24 -34.12
N LYS A 38 -24.70 30.64 -34.21
CA LYS A 38 -25.61 30.47 -33.06
C LYS A 38 -25.18 29.34 -32.11
N PHE A 39 -24.20 28.53 -32.53
CA PHE A 39 -23.70 27.39 -31.76
C PHE A 39 -22.21 27.57 -31.48
N PRO A 40 -21.78 27.53 -30.20
CA PRO A 40 -20.37 27.58 -29.87
C PRO A 40 -19.66 26.33 -30.43
N GLU A 41 -18.70 26.52 -31.33
CA GLU A 41 -17.84 25.42 -31.78
C GLU A 41 -16.80 25.16 -30.68
N VAL A 42 -16.90 24.02 -30.01
CA VAL A 42 -15.96 23.59 -28.96
C VAL A 42 -14.66 23.14 -29.62
N GLU A 43 -13.56 23.77 -29.24
CA GLU A 43 -12.21 23.43 -29.72
C GLU A 43 -11.55 22.41 -28.79
N PHE A 44 -11.68 22.61 -27.48
CA PHE A 44 -11.20 21.67 -26.46
C PHE A 44 -11.93 21.86 -25.12
N GLU A 45 -11.86 20.81 -24.29
CA GLU A 45 -12.33 20.82 -22.91
C GLU A 45 -11.16 20.52 -21.96
N LEU A 46 -11.05 21.31 -20.89
CA LEU A 46 -10.18 20.99 -19.76
C LEU A 46 -11.03 20.50 -18.59
N HIS A 47 -10.95 19.19 -18.33
CA HIS A 47 -11.63 18.54 -17.23
C HIS A 47 -10.85 18.73 -15.93
N ASN A 48 -11.54 19.17 -14.88
CA ASN A 48 -10.96 19.41 -13.58
C ASN A 48 -11.78 18.67 -12.52
N THR A 49 -11.13 17.72 -11.84
CA THR A 49 -11.75 16.94 -10.76
C THR A 49 -11.02 17.26 -9.47
N LEU A 50 -11.79 17.60 -8.44
CA LEU A 50 -11.32 17.88 -7.08
C LEU A 50 -11.92 16.86 -6.13
N VAL A 51 -11.12 16.36 -5.21
CA VAL A 51 -11.57 15.51 -4.12
C VAL A 51 -11.44 16.29 -2.82
N VAL A 52 -12.56 16.44 -2.11
CA VAL A 52 -12.59 16.97 -0.74
C VAL A 52 -12.79 15.79 0.20
N PRO A 53 -11.82 15.42 1.03
CA PRO A 53 -11.95 14.28 1.94
C PRO A 53 -12.61 14.65 3.27
N TYR A 54 -13.12 13.64 3.97
CA TYR A 54 -13.34 13.68 5.42
C TYR A 54 -11.99 13.75 6.15
N THR A 55 -11.89 14.57 7.19
CA THR A 55 -10.67 14.73 8.00
C THR A 55 -10.91 14.22 9.41
N PHE A 56 -10.09 13.29 9.88
CA PHE A 56 -10.20 12.75 11.24
C PHE A 56 -9.95 13.83 12.29
N GLY A 57 -10.79 13.83 13.32
CA GLY A 57 -10.50 14.54 14.57
C GLY A 57 -9.50 13.77 15.43
N ASP A 58 -9.30 14.25 16.65
CA ASP A 58 -8.33 13.68 17.59
C ASP A 58 -8.66 12.21 17.94
N GLU A 59 -9.95 11.90 18.10
CA GLU A 59 -10.46 10.55 18.36
C GLU A 59 -10.13 9.54 17.25
N GLY A 60 -9.78 9.99 16.05
CA GLY A 60 -9.39 9.10 14.95
C GLY A 60 -10.53 8.22 14.41
N PHE A 61 -11.77 8.43 14.82
CA PHE A 61 -12.93 7.62 14.46
C PHE A 61 -14.02 8.43 13.75
N MET A 62 -14.69 7.80 12.78
CA MET A 62 -15.88 8.32 12.11
C MET A 62 -16.90 7.20 11.89
N SER A 63 -18.18 7.55 12.01
CA SER A 63 -19.28 6.63 11.71
C SER A 63 -20.32 7.31 10.82
N PHE A 64 -20.76 6.58 9.79
CA PHE A 64 -21.79 6.96 8.85
C PHE A 64 -22.92 5.94 8.96
N SER A 65 -23.92 6.25 9.77
CA SER A 65 -25.02 5.32 10.03
C SER A 65 -26.12 5.38 8.98
N ARG A 66 -26.91 4.30 8.89
CA ARG A 66 -28.14 4.25 8.07
C ARG A 66 -27.91 4.60 6.60
N GLN A 67 -26.76 4.23 6.07
CA GLN A 67 -26.48 4.35 4.65
C GLN A 67 -27.37 3.38 3.88
N THR A 68 -27.61 3.68 2.61
CA THR A 68 -28.47 2.85 1.76
C THR A 68 -27.91 2.84 0.34
N LEU A 69 -27.85 1.67 -0.27
CA LEU A 69 -27.50 1.46 -1.68
C LEU A 69 -28.57 0.60 -2.33
N ARG A 70 -29.08 1.03 -3.49
CA ARG A 70 -29.91 0.18 -4.35
C ARG A 70 -29.03 -0.79 -5.14
N ALA A 71 -29.64 -1.79 -5.75
CA ALA A 71 -28.96 -2.77 -6.58
C ALA A 71 -28.04 -2.10 -7.61
N GLY A 72 -26.75 -2.50 -7.62
CA GLY A 72 -25.72 -1.95 -8.50
C GLY A 72 -25.26 -0.52 -8.20
N GLU A 73 -25.80 0.15 -7.17
CA GLU A 73 -25.32 1.47 -6.78
C GLU A 73 -23.95 1.38 -6.11
N ILE A 74 -23.10 2.35 -6.47
CA ILE A 74 -21.76 2.54 -5.91
C ILE A 74 -21.75 3.82 -5.09
N ARG A 75 -21.09 3.80 -3.94
CA ARG A 75 -20.79 4.98 -3.14
C ARG A 75 -19.33 5.02 -2.77
N ARG A 76 -18.76 6.20 -2.88
CA ARG A 76 -17.34 6.49 -2.69
C ARG A 76 -17.20 7.46 -1.53
N TYR A 77 -16.36 7.10 -0.56
CA TYR A 77 -16.00 7.94 0.59
C TYR A 77 -14.51 8.25 0.53
N PHE A 78 -14.12 9.48 0.82
CA PHE A 78 -12.73 9.93 0.72
C PHE A 78 -12.23 10.34 2.09
N PHE A 79 -11.15 9.76 2.59
CA PHE A 79 -10.62 9.99 3.93
C PHE A 79 -9.19 10.51 3.88
N ALA A 80 -8.92 11.65 4.53
CA ALA A 80 -7.59 12.19 4.67
C ALA A 80 -6.87 11.47 5.82
N VAL A 81 -6.09 10.45 5.48
CA VAL A 81 -5.23 9.75 6.45
C VAL A 81 -4.03 10.64 6.76
N PRO A 82 -3.84 11.06 8.03
CA PRO A 82 -2.77 11.97 8.39
C PRO A 82 -1.41 11.27 8.43
N LYS A 83 -0.33 12.05 8.35
CA LYS A 83 1.01 11.57 8.68
C LYS A 83 1.04 11.08 10.13
N GLY A 84 1.66 9.94 10.38
CA GLY A 84 1.74 9.32 11.71
C GLY A 84 0.58 8.36 12.02
N ALA A 85 -0.40 8.21 11.13
CA ALA A 85 -1.30 7.07 11.19
C ALA A 85 -0.50 5.76 10.97
N SER A 86 -0.85 4.76 11.76
CA SER A 86 -0.23 3.42 11.79
C SER A 86 -1.14 2.33 11.25
N ALA A 87 -2.46 2.54 11.31
CA ALA A 87 -3.46 1.74 10.61
C ALA A 87 -4.64 2.61 10.16
N LEU A 88 -5.32 2.16 9.10
CA LEU A 88 -6.65 2.58 8.69
C LEU A 88 -7.56 1.34 8.73
N ASN A 89 -8.53 1.34 9.63
CA ASN A 89 -9.56 0.30 9.75
C ASN A 89 -10.84 0.79 9.09
N VAL A 90 -11.45 -0.06 8.28
CA VAL A 90 -12.72 0.19 7.61
C VAL A 90 -13.64 -0.97 7.92
N THR A 91 -14.79 -0.68 8.54
CA THR A 91 -15.78 -1.68 8.94
C THR A 91 -17.14 -1.31 8.37
N VAL A 92 -17.78 -2.26 7.70
CA VAL A 92 -19.16 -2.18 7.25
C VAL A 92 -20.01 -3.03 8.18
N LEU A 93 -21.07 -2.45 8.74
CA LEU A 93 -21.99 -3.12 9.65
C LEU A 93 -23.38 -3.24 9.02
N SER A 94 -23.99 -4.42 9.11
CA SER A 94 -25.39 -4.61 8.72
C SER A 94 -26.32 -3.90 9.71
N GLU A 95 -27.31 -3.18 9.22
CA GLU A 95 -28.34 -2.59 10.08
C GLU A 95 -29.38 -3.66 10.48
N LYS A 96 -29.67 -3.76 11.79
CA LYS A 96 -30.57 -4.80 12.32
C LYS A 96 -31.94 -4.76 11.64
N GLY A 97 -32.37 -5.90 11.11
CA GLY A 97 -33.67 -6.06 10.45
C GLY A 97 -33.71 -5.59 8.99
N PHE A 98 -32.57 -5.26 8.39
CA PHE A 98 -32.46 -4.86 7.00
C PHE A 98 -31.52 -5.78 6.23
N ALA A 99 -31.77 -5.93 4.92
CA ALA A 99 -30.82 -6.59 4.03
C ALA A 99 -29.53 -5.75 3.94
N CYS A 100 -28.39 -6.42 3.89
CA CYS A 100 -27.09 -5.79 3.69
C CYS A 100 -26.26 -6.67 2.76
N ASP A 101 -26.38 -6.40 1.46
CA ASP A 101 -25.56 -7.01 0.43
C ASP A 101 -24.64 -5.94 -0.14
N VAL A 102 -23.48 -5.75 0.49
CA VAL A 102 -22.49 -4.72 0.16
C VAL A 102 -21.11 -5.33 0.22
N SER A 103 -20.31 -5.09 -0.82
CA SER A 103 -18.87 -5.35 -0.85
C SER A 103 -18.13 -4.07 -1.24
N GLY A 104 -16.80 -4.09 -1.23
CA GLY A 104 -16.06 -2.89 -1.58
C GLY A 104 -14.57 -3.07 -1.73
N ALA A 105 -13.87 -1.95 -1.70
CA ALA A 105 -12.41 -1.91 -1.68
C ALA A 105 -11.92 -0.61 -1.03
N VAL A 106 -10.71 -0.68 -0.48
CA VAL A 106 -9.93 0.50 -0.07
C VAL A 106 -8.88 0.76 -1.14
N ILE A 107 -8.85 1.99 -1.65
CA ILE A 107 -7.96 2.47 -2.70
C ILE A 107 -6.98 3.48 -2.10
N SER A 108 -5.70 3.34 -2.43
CA SER A 108 -4.61 4.19 -1.94
C SER A 108 -4.66 5.60 -2.54
N PRO A 109 -3.91 6.57 -1.97
CA PRO A 109 -3.74 7.89 -2.56
C PRO A 109 -3.16 7.89 -3.98
N ARG A 110 -2.55 6.78 -4.41
CA ARG A 110 -2.03 6.57 -5.77
C ARG A 110 -3.02 5.93 -6.73
N GLY A 111 -4.24 5.63 -6.27
CA GLY A 111 -5.30 5.03 -7.09
C GLY A 111 -5.23 3.50 -7.23
N ALA A 112 -4.35 2.84 -6.48
CA ALA A 112 -4.26 1.37 -6.50
C ALA A 112 -5.16 0.75 -5.42
N VAL A 113 -5.79 -0.39 -5.73
CA VAL A 113 -6.56 -1.16 -4.74
C VAL A 113 -5.59 -1.73 -3.72
N VAL A 114 -5.80 -1.40 -2.45
CA VAL A 114 -4.96 -1.89 -1.33
C VAL A 114 -5.52 -3.17 -0.74
N THR A 115 -6.84 -3.23 -0.55
CA THR A 115 -7.51 -4.41 0.00
C THR A 115 -9.00 -4.42 -0.37
N PRO A 116 -9.57 -5.58 -0.76
CA PRO A 116 -11.00 -5.71 -0.96
C PRO A 116 -11.72 -5.77 0.39
N ILE A 117 -12.87 -5.10 0.50
CA ILE A 117 -13.80 -5.24 1.61
C ILE A 117 -14.76 -6.39 1.25
N PRO A 118 -14.68 -7.54 1.94
CA PRO A 118 -15.53 -8.67 1.60
C PRO A 118 -16.98 -8.36 1.93
N ARG A 119 -17.89 -9.05 1.24
CA ARG A 119 -19.31 -9.05 1.60
C ARG A 119 -19.50 -9.59 3.02
N ILE A 120 -20.48 -9.06 3.75
CA ILE A 120 -20.89 -9.62 5.04
C ILE A 120 -21.42 -11.04 4.81
N GLY A 121 -20.80 -12.03 5.44
CA GLY A 121 -21.17 -13.44 5.30
C GLY A 121 -22.53 -13.77 5.92
N ASP A 122 -23.07 -14.93 5.58
CA ASP A 122 -24.33 -15.41 6.15
C ASP A 122 -24.21 -15.57 7.67
N GLY A 123 -25.12 -14.94 8.42
CA GLY A 123 -25.11 -14.96 9.89
C GLY A 123 -24.14 -13.98 10.54
N GLU A 124 -23.28 -13.32 9.76
CA GLU A 124 -22.41 -12.24 10.23
C GLU A 124 -23.15 -10.90 10.25
N THR A 125 -22.70 -9.99 11.10
CA THR A 125 -23.26 -8.63 11.21
C THR A 125 -22.31 -7.53 10.77
N GLN A 126 -21.07 -7.88 10.45
CA GLN A 126 -20.04 -6.95 10.05
C GLN A 126 -19.01 -7.58 9.11
N SER A 127 -18.33 -6.73 8.34
CA SER A 127 -17.16 -7.08 7.54
C SER A 127 -16.17 -5.92 7.66
N GLY A 128 -14.89 -6.21 7.80
CA GLY A 128 -13.90 -5.15 7.97
C GLY A 128 -12.52 -5.51 7.46
N VAL A 129 -11.74 -4.48 7.17
CA VAL A 129 -10.37 -4.57 6.68
C VAL A 129 -9.49 -3.56 7.39
N SER A 130 -8.20 -3.89 7.51
CA SER A 130 -7.19 -3.01 8.08
C SER A 130 -6.05 -2.82 7.09
N VAL A 131 -5.78 -1.57 6.74
CA VAL A 131 -4.57 -1.17 6.00
C VAL A 131 -3.53 -0.74 7.02
N VAL A 132 -2.49 -1.56 7.18
CA VAL A 132 -1.42 -1.32 8.16
C VAL A 132 -0.06 -1.28 7.47
N ARG A 133 0.20 -2.29 6.64
CA ARG A 133 1.42 -2.36 5.83
C ARG A 133 1.30 -1.39 4.68
N GLU A 134 2.37 -0.63 4.44
CA GLU A 134 2.45 0.33 3.32
C GLU A 134 1.35 1.41 3.38
N LEU A 135 0.81 1.70 4.58
CA LEU A 135 -0.05 2.85 4.81
C LEU A 135 0.79 4.13 4.60
N GLU A 136 0.31 5.02 3.76
CA GLU A 136 0.92 6.33 3.49
C GLU A 136 -0.03 7.47 3.89
N ALA A 137 0.50 8.67 4.11
CA ALA A 137 -0.36 9.83 4.32
C ALA A 137 -0.99 10.26 2.99
N GLY A 138 -2.27 10.61 3.00
CA GLY A 138 -2.97 11.05 1.79
C GLY A 138 -4.46 10.77 1.82
N VAL A 139 -5.11 10.92 0.66
CA VAL A 139 -6.54 10.67 0.51
C VAL A 139 -6.78 9.23 0.09
N TYR A 140 -7.31 8.42 1.00
CA TYR A 140 -7.80 7.08 0.69
C TYR A 140 -9.24 7.15 0.21
N GLU A 141 -9.59 6.28 -0.71
CA GLU A 141 -10.96 6.11 -1.17
C GLU A 141 -11.51 4.76 -0.71
N VAL A 142 -12.66 4.78 -0.04
CA VAL A 142 -13.44 3.59 0.29
C VAL A 142 -14.60 3.52 -0.68
N VAL A 143 -14.60 2.50 -1.52
CA VAL A 143 -15.67 2.22 -2.48
C VAL A 143 -16.53 1.11 -1.92
N LEU A 144 -17.82 1.37 -1.78
CA LEU A 144 -18.82 0.36 -1.44
C LEU A 144 -19.80 0.24 -2.59
N GLN A 145 -20.18 -0.99 -2.91
CA GLN A 145 -21.16 -1.29 -3.95
C GLN A 145 -22.15 -2.32 -3.44
N ALA A 146 -23.42 -2.13 -3.78
CA ALA A 146 -24.42 -3.17 -3.56
C ALA A 146 -24.38 -4.20 -4.70
N ASP A 147 -24.73 -5.44 -4.38
CA ASP A 147 -24.90 -6.49 -5.38
C ASP A 147 -25.89 -6.02 -6.47
N ALA A 148 -25.56 -6.30 -7.73
CA ALA A 148 -26.38 -5.88 -8.88
C ALA A 148 -27.73 -6.59 -8.91
N ASP A 149 -27.83 -7.78 -8.30
CA ASP A 149 -29.02 -8.62 -8.24
C ASP A 149 -29.78 -8.46 -6.91
N ALA A 150 -29.38 -7.51 -6.06
CA ALA A 150 -30.02 -7.26 -4.77
C ALA A 150 -31.52 -6.91 -4.93
N LYS A 151 -32.40 -7.72 -4.32
CA LYS A 151 -33.86 -7.55 -4.42
C LYS A 151 -34.39 -6.35 -3.64
N THR A 152 -33.65 -5.90 -2.63
CA THR A 152 -33.98 -4.76 -1.78
C THR A 152 -32.76 -3.90 -1.58
N ALA A 153 -32.97 -2.63 -1.21
CA ALA A 153 -31.85 -1.73 -0.95
C ALA A 153 -31.07 -2.19 0.29
N SER A 154 -29.76 -2.34 0.14
CA SER A 154 -28.84 -2.68 1.21
C SER A 154 -28.73 -1.52 2.19
N ARG A 155 -28.92 -1.77 3.50
CA ARG A 155 -28.74 -0.80 4.58
C ARG A 155 -27.59 -1.17 5.49
N PHE A 156 -26.70 -0.23 5.70
CA PHE A 156 -25.47 -0.44 6.45
C PHE A 156 -25.03 0.80 7.22
N SER A 157 -24.16 0.60 8.20
CA SER A 157 -23.31 1.62 8.78
C SER A 157 -21.88 1.43 8.26
N LEU A 158 -21.17 2.53 8.02
CA LEU A 158 -19.74 2.52 7.71
C LEU A 158 -18.99 3.16 8.89
N GLU A 159 -18.02 2.44 9.43
CA GLU A 159 -17.10 2.93 10.44
C GLU A 159 -15.68 2.96 9.89
N VAL A 160 -14.99 4.08 10.13
CA VAL A 160 -13.60 4.26 9.71
C VAL A 160 -12.81 4.80 10.88
N GLU A 161 -11.71 4.13 11.18
CA GLU A 161 -10.84 4.42 12.31
C GLU A 161 -9.39 4.50 11.85
N ILE A 162 -8.62 5.41 12.44
CA ILE A 162 -7.17 5.43 12.32
C ILE A 162 -6.50 5.17 13.67
N GLU A 163 -5.43 4.40 13.64
CA GLU A 163 -4.57 4.17 14.79
C GLU A 163 -3.32 5.03 14.71
N ARG A 164 -2.78 5.47 15.84
CA ARG A 164 -1.56 6.28 15.88
C ARG A 164 -0.54 5.73 16.88
N VAL A 165 -0.27 4.44 16.79
CA VAL A 165 0.77 3.78 17.58
C VAL A 165 2.06 3.75 16.79
N THR A 166 3.11 4.36 17.31
CA THR A 166 4.41 4.46 16.63
C THR A 166 5.50 3.80 17.45
N PHE A 167 6.47 3.19 16.78
CA PHE A 167 7.70 2.70 17.37
C PHE A 167 8.85 3.65 17.02
N ASP A 168 9.68 3.96 18.02
CA ASP A 168 10.93 4.67 17.86
C ASP A 168 12.07 3.77 18.33
N ILE A 169 12.91 3.31 17.39
CA ILE A 169 14.02 2.39 17.68
C ILE A 169 15.18 3.18 18.27
N GLN A 170 15.49 2.90 19.53
CA GLN A 170 16.51 3.62 20.30
C GLN A 170 17.88 2.94 20.19
N THR A 171 17.89 1.61 20.27
CA THR A 171 19.11 0.80 20.21
C THR A 171 18.87 -0.39 19.29
N LEU A 172 19.81 -0.65 18.40
CA LEU A 172 19.82 -1.85 17.57
C LEU A 172 21.25 -2.38 17.44
N THR A 173 21.53 -3.45 18.16
CA THR A 173 22.79 -4.21 18.08
C THR A 173 22.50 -5.63 17.57
N PRO A 174 23.53 -6.45 17.30
CA PRO A 174 23.30 -7.83 16.91
C PRO A 174 22.61 -8.71 17.96
N THR A 175 22.55 -8.27 19.23
CA THR A 175 22.00 -9.06 20.35
C THR A 175 20.84 -8.36 21.07
N LEU A 176 20.60 -7.07 20.81
CA LEU A 176 19.60 -6.27 21.51
C LEU A 176 18.87 -5.32 20.54
N LEU A 177 17.54 -5.35 20.61
CA LEU A 177 16.66 -4.34 20.02
C LEU A 177 15.92 -3.63 21.15
N GLN A 178 16.03 -2.30 21.20
CA GLN A 178 15.29 -1.45 22.14
C GLN A 178 14.46 -0.45 21.36
N ALA A 179 13.18 -0.34 21.69
CA ALA A 179 12.31 0.67 21.11
C ALA A 179 11.39 1.30 22.16
N SER A 180 11.01 2.54 21.94
CA SER A 180 9.89 3.16 22.64
C SER A 180 8.63 3.09 21.79
N VAL A 181 7.50 2.81 22.44
CA VAL A 181 6.19 2.71 21.81
C VAL A 181 5.33 3.84 22.36
N ILE A 182 4.75 4.62 21.46
CA ILE A 182 3.94 5.79 21.81
C ILE A 182 2.58 5.64 21.15
N ASN A 183 1.52 5.73 21.94
CA ASN A 183 0.17 5.92 21.46
C ASN A 183 -0.12 7.42 21.36
N SER A 184 -0.34 7.93 20.14
CA SER A 184 -0.66 9.34 19.89
C SER A 184 -2.16 9.58 19.69
N ASN A 185 -3.02 8.62 20.02
CA ASN A 185 -4.46 8.82 20.14
C ASN A 185 -4.80 9.47 21.49
N THR A 186 -6.01 10.01 21.61
CA THR A 186 -6.56 10.56 22.87
C THR A 186 -7.08 9.51 23.83
N SER A 187 -7.29 8.28 23.36
CA SER A 187 -7.78 7.13 24.12
C SER A 187 -6.67 6.12 24.39
N ILE A 188 -6.84 5.29 25.44
CA ILE A 188 -5.89 4.21 25.78
C ILE A 188 -5.96 3.11 24.72
N SER A 189 -4.80 2.68 24.22
CA SER A 189 -4.69 1.51 23.34
C SER A 189 -4.22 0.30 24.15
N ARG A 190 -4.99 -0.80 24.11
CA ARG A 190 -4.66 -2.06 24.80
C ARG A 190 -4.30 -3.13 23.79
N GLY A 191 -3.29 -3.93 24.11
CA GLY A 191 -2.83 -4.97 23.19
C GLY A 191 -1.51 -5.59 23.62
N SER A 192 -0.76 -6.05 22.63
CA SER A 192 0.58 -6.59 22.82
C SER A 192 1.58 -5.99 21.85
N VAL A 193 2.84 -5.90 22.30
CA VAL A 193 3.97 -5.53 21.46
C VAL A 193 4.86 -6.74 21.21
N SER A 194 5.29 -6.93 19.98
CA SER A 194 6.21 -8.01 19.62
C SER A 194 7.23 -7.56 18.60
N ALA A 195 8.33 -8.30 18.52
CA ALA A 195 9.36 -8.12 17.52
C ALA A 195 9.68 -9.46 16.88
N ARG A 196 9.94 -9.47 15.58
CA ARG A 196 10.31 -10.69 14.87
C ARG A 196 11.24 -10.40 13.70
N ILE A 197 12.03 -11.40 13.32
CA ILE A 197 12.83 -11.41 12.09
C ILE A 197 12.20 -12.41 11.14
N GLY A 198 11.75 -11.95 9.97
CA GLY A 198 10.98 -12.77 9.03
C GLY A 198 11.61 -12.88 7.64
N SER A 199 12.70 -12.18 7.39
CA SER A 199 13.36 -12.20 6.08
C SER A 199 14.81 -11.75 6.17
N TYR A 200 15.55 -11.97 5.09
CA TYR A 200 16.79 -11.26 4.81
C TYR A 200 16.71 -10.64 3.41
N VAL A 201 17.38 -9.51 3.24
CA VAL A 201 17.21 -8.64 2.08
C VAL A 201 18.53 -8.13 1.57
N LYS A 202 18.63 -7.98 0.25
CA LYS A 202 19.72 -7.30 -0.44
C LYS A 202 19.14 -6.32 -1.45
N THR A 203 19.75 -5.15 -1.56
CA THR A 203 19.39 -4.15 -2.57
C THR A 203 20.57 -3.92 -3.49
N VAL A 204 20.31 -3.93 -4.79
CA VAL A 204 21.28 -3.67 -5.86
C VAL A 204 20.73 -2.57 -6.75
N VAL A 205 21.61 -1.74 -7.28
CA VAL A 205 21.26 -0.78 -8.34
C VAL A 205 21.93 -1.24 -9.62
N ASP A 206 21.14 -1.41 -10.67
CA ASP A 206 21.63 -1.87 -11.97
C ASP A 206 20.93 -1.13 -13.12
N THR A 207 21.33 -1.45 -14.35
CA THR A 207 20.85 -0.81 -15.57
C THR A 207 20.43 -1.86 -16.58
N ILE A 208 19.23 -1.69 -17.15
CA ILE A 208 18.78 -2.47 -18.30
C ILE A 208 18.85 -1.60 -19.57
N TYR A 209 19.37 -2.18 -20.65
CA TYR A 209 19.51 -1.52 -21.94
C TYR A 209 18.46 -2.03 -22.92
N ALA A 210 18.10 -1.19 -23.88
CA ALA A 210 17.13 -1.54 -24.91
C ALA A 210 17.58 -2.77 -25.74
N GLY A 211 16.61 -3.57 -26.18
CA GLY A 211 16.82 -4.84 -26.87
C GLY A 211 17.42 -5.98 -26.02
N LYS A 212 17.64 -5.79 -24.71
CA LYS A 212 18.19 -6.82 -23.80
C LYS A 212 17.20 -7.23 -22.72
N ILE A 213 17.26 -8.52 -22.37
CA ILE A 213 16.63 -9.04 -21.16
C ILE A 213 17.63 -8.90 -20.02
N TYR A 214 17.23 -8.23 -18.94
CA TYR A 214 18.00 -8.26 -17.70
C TYR A 214 17.81 -9.62 -17.05
N ARG A 215 18.91 -10.25 -16.62
CA ARG A 215 18.88 -11.57 -15.97
C ARG A 215 19.85 -11.60 -14.80
N MET A 216 19.33 -11.87 -13.61
CA MET A 216 20.09 -11.95 -12.37
C MET A 216 19.94 -13.32 -11.73
N PRO A 217 21.05 -14.05 -11.45
CA PRO A 217 20.99 -15.31 -10.73
C PRO A 217 20.63 -15.07 -9.26
N VAL A 218 19.74 -15.90 -8.73
CA VAL A 218 19.34 -15.91 -7.32
C VAL A 218 19.43 -17.34 -6.79
N LEU A 219 20.03 -17.52 -5.61
CA LEU A 219 20.13 -18.82 -4.95
C LEU A 219 19.04 -18.92 -3.88
N LEU A 220 18.11 -19.87 -4.02
CA LEU A 220 17.15 -20.22 -2.98
C LEU A 220 17.78 -21.26 -2.06
N ASP A 221 17.72 -21.05 -0.75
CA ASP A 221 18.07 -22.01 0.29
C ASP A 221 16.83 -22.84 0.67
N GLU A 222 17.03 -24.05 1.21
CA GLU A 222 15.93 -24.91 1.71
C GLU A 222 15.14 -24.26 2.87
N ARG A 223 15.74 -23.29 3.57
CA ARG A 223 15.10 -22.53 4.65
C ARG A 223 14.26 -21.35 4.17
N ASP A 224 14.37 -20.99 2.89
CA ASP A 224 13.58 -19.90 2.33
C ASP A 224 12.15 -20.38 2.08
N GLY A 225 11.16 -19.76 2.72
CA GLY A 225 9.75 -20.00 2.42
C GLY A 225 9.28 -19.27 1.16
N SER A 226 9.96 -18.19 0.77
CA SER A 226 9.65 -17.45 -0.46
C SER A 226 10.76 -16.50 -0.90
N LEU A 227 10.71 -16.12 -2.17
CA LEU A 227 11.52 -15.06 -2.77
C LEU A 227 10.60 -13.95 -3.29
N THR A 228 10.89 -12.71 -2.93
CA THR A 228 10.22 -11.53 -3.50
C THR A 228 11.26 -10.64 -4.17
N MET A 229 11.08 -10.40 -5.46
CA MET A 229 11.89 -9.50 -6.27
C MET A 229 11.09 -8.24 -6.51
N ARG A 230 11.52 -7.12 -5.92
CA ARG A 230 10.91 -5.80 -6.12
C ARG A 230 11.82 -4.96 -6.99
N ILE A 231 11.25 -4.28 -7.97
CA ILE A 231 11.93 -3.24 -8.73
C ILE A 231 11.36 -1.88 -8.39
N SER A 232 12.20 -0.85 -8.44
CA SER A 232 11.79 0.55 -8.35
C SER A 232 12.59 1.38 -9.34
N MET A 233 11.90 2.31 -9.99
CA MET A 233 12.45 3.17 -11.04
C MET A 233 12.09 4.62 -10.78
N SER A 234 12.89 5.53 -11.31
CA SER A 234 12.48 6.93 -11.38
C SER A 234 11.26 7.08 -12.30
N LYS A 235 10.49 8.17 -12.13
CA LYS A 235 9.38 8.49 -13.05
C LYS A 235 9.88 8.66 -14.50
N GLU A 236 11.07 9.22 -14.67
CA GLU A 236 11.69 9.40 -15.98
C GLU A 236 12.01 8.05 -16.62
N ASP A 237 12.64 7.14 -15.87
CA ASP A 237 12.93 5.80 -16.36
C ASP A 237 11.66 5.01 -16.61
N TYR A 238 10.66 5.06 -15.72
CA TYR A 238 9.37 4.40 -15.95
C TYR A 238 8.70 4.89 -17.23
N ASN A 239 8.70 6.20 -17.50
CA ASN A 239 8.06 6.74 -18.71
C ASN A 239 8.74 6.37 -20.03
N LYS A 240 9.87 5.65 -20.01
CA LYS A 240 10.53 5.12 -21.22
C LYS A 240 9.94 3.78 -21.69
N ASN A 241 9.01 3.17 -20.94
CA ASN A 241 8.45 1.86 -21.28
C ASN A 241 7.17 1.90 -22.10
N THR A 242 6.92 0.84 -22.86
CA THR A 242 5.60 0.45 -23.37
C THR A 242 4.93 -0.57 -22.45
N ASP A 243 5.73 -1.52 -21.98
CA ASP A 243 5.33 -2.62 -21.11
C ASP A 243 6.57 -3.15 -20.37
N ILE A 244 6.38 -3.68 -19.16
CA ILE A 244 7.45 -4.33 -18.40
C ILE A 244 6.90 -5.61 -17.76
N GLY A 245 7.59 -6.71 -17.99
CA GLY A 245 7.32 -8.01 -17.37
C GLY A 245 8.43 -8.40 -16.39
N LEU A 246 8.04 -8.83 -15.19
CA LEU A 246 8.90 -9.44 -14.19
C LEU A 246 8.69 -10.96 -14.21
N LEU A 247 9.76 -11.73 -14.29
CA LEU A 247 9.70 -13.19 -14.27
C LEU A 247 10.70 -13.76 -13.28
N ILE A 248 10.33 -14.88 -12.66
CA ILE A 248 11.30 -15.78 -12.03
C ILE A 248 11.24 -17.10 -12.79
N VAL A 249 12.38 -17.54 -13.29
CA VAL A 249 12.53 -18.77 -14.10
C VAL A 249 13.49 -19.73 -13.44
N ASP A 250 13.32 -21.03 -13.68
CA ASP A 250 14.25 -22.06 -13.20
C ASP A 250 15.54 -22.14 -14.04
N SER A 251 16.43 -23.07 -13.69
CA SER A 251 17.70 -23.30 -14.40
C SER A 251 17.54 -23.76 -15.86
N LEU A 252 16.37 -24.28 -16.24
CA LEU A 252 16.03 -24.67 -17.61
C LEU A 252 15.33 -23.54 -18.38
N GLY A 253 15.12 -22.37 -17.74
CA GLY A 253 14.40 -21.24 -18.32
C GLY A 253 12.88 -21.41 -18.27
N ARG A 254 12.34 -22.38 -17.54
CA ARG A 254 10.90 -22.53 -17.36
C ARG A 254 10.38 -21.49 -16.38
N LYS A 255 9.30 -20.82 -16.75
CA LYS A 255 8.66 -19.79 -15.94
C LYS A 255 8.03 -20.39 -14.68
N LEU A 256 8.44 -19.90 -13.51
CA LEU A 256 7.87 -20.27 -12.21
C LEU A 256 6.76 -19.28 -11.80
N VAL A 257 7.01 -17.98 -12.00
CA VAL A 257 6.04 -16.90 -11.74
C VAL A 257 6.30 -15.71 -12.66
N SER A 258 5.26 -14.94 -12.96
CA SER A 258 5.35 -13.67 -13.69
C SER A 258 4.38 -12.62 -13.16
N GLN A 259 4.76 -11.36 -13.29
CA GLN A 259 3.96 -10.19 -12.94
C GLN A 259 4.17 -9.08 -13.98
N SER A 260 3.09 -8.44 -14.42
CA SER A 260 3.17 -7.20 -15.21
C SER A 260 3.37 -6.01 -14.28
N VAL A 261 4.10 -5.00 -14.74
CA VAL A 261 4.40 -3.80 -13.95
C VAL A 261 3.45 -2.67 -14.34
N ASP A 262 2.54 -2.33 -13.44
CA ASP A 262 1.54 -1.27 -13.67
C ASP A 262 1.93 0.07 -13.02
N ALA A 263 3.02 0.08 -12.24
CA ALA A 263 3.56 1.25 -11.57
C ALA A 263 5.09 1.29 -11.58
N ALA A 264 5.67 2.46 -11.32
CA ALA A 264 7.13 2.63 -11.24
C ALA A 264 7.81 1.79 -10.13
N THR A 265 7.04 1.13 -9.26
CA THR A 265 7.52 0.18 -8.27
C THR A 265 6.55 -0.99 -8.23
N GLU A 266 7.07 -2.20 -8.41
CA GLU A 266 6.28 -3.43 -8.44
C GLU A 266 7.12 -4.60 -7.94
N ALA A 267 6.47 -5.69 -7.52
CA ALA A 267 7.17 -6.89 -7.06
C ALA A 267 6.56 -8.18 -7.60
N VAL A 268 7.40 -9.17 -7.84
CA VAL A 268 6.99 -10.56 -8.13
C VAL A 268 7.40 -11.44 -6.97
N ARG A 269 6.49 -12.34 -6.54
CA ARG A 269 6.72 -13.26 -5.42
C ARG A 269 6.62 -14.71 -5.85
N LEU A 270 7.65 -15.49 -5.53
CA LEU A 270 7.69 -16.95 -5.67
C LEU A 270 7.60 -17.58 -4.27
N VAL A 271 6.62 -18.45 -4.04
CA VAL A 271 6.69 -19.41 -2.92
C VAL A 271 7.74 -20.45 -3.28
N ASN A 272 8.70 -20.70 -2.40
CA ASN A 272 9.81 -21.60 -2.71
C ASN A 272 9.30 -23.03 -2.95
N PRO A 273 9.43 -23.59 -4.16
CA PRO A 273 8.95 -24.94 -4.46
C PRO A 273 10.02 -26.02 -4.22
N TYR A 274 11.21 -25.65 -3.74
CA TYR A 274 12.35 -26.55 -3.63
C TYR A 274 12.63 -26.94 -2.18
N ASP A 275 12.82 -28.24 -1.94
CA ASP A 275 13.21 -28.80 -0.63
C ASP A 275 14.75 -28.78 -0.40
N LYS A 276 15.50 -28.27 -1.38
CA LYS A 276 16.97 -28.19 -1.37
C LYS A 276 17.39 -26.88 -2.04
N ALA A 277 18.63 -26.48 -1.79
CA ALA A 277 19.20 -25.32 -2.45
C ALA A 277 19.10 -25.41 -3.98
N ALA A 278 18.57 -24.37 -4.62
CA ALA A 278 18.32 -24.32 -6.05
C ALA A 278 18.60 -22.94 -6.63
N GLN A 279 19.18 -22.89 -7.82
CA GLN A 279 19.40 -21.64 -8.55
C GLN A 279 18.18 -21.32 -9.43
N VAL A 280 17.67 -20.11 -9.27
CA VAL A 280 16.65 -19.50 -10.15
C VAL A 280 17.21 -18.23 -10.75
N PHE A 281 16.49 -17.64 -11.71
CA PHE A 281 16.86 -16.40 -12.34
C PHE A 281 15.71 -15.42 -12.29
N PHE A 282 15.99 -14.22 -11.81
CA PHE A 282 15.09 -13.08 -11.94
C PHE A 282 15.33 -12.41 -13.28
N GLU A 283 14.28 -12.27 -14.08
CA GLU A 283 14.32 -11.62 -15.39
C GLU A 283 13.41 -10.40 -15.44
N ILE A 284 13.88 -9.38 -16.15
CA ILE A 284 13.09 -8.20 -16.47
C ILE A 284 13.05 -8.06 -17.98
N HIS A 285 11.85 -8.14 -18.53
CA HIS A 285 11.53 -7.95 -19.93
C HIS A 285 10.99 -6.54 -20.05
N TYR A 286 11.83 -5.61 -20.50
CA TYR A 286 11.49 -4.18 -20.54
C TYR A 286 11.28 -3.77 -22.00
N GLY A 287 10.04 -3.51 -22.39
CA GLY A 287 9.70 -2.92 -23.67
C GLY A 287 10.00 -1.43 -23.65
N PHE A 288 11.06 -0.99 -24.31
CA PHE A 288 11.37 0.43 -24.46
C PHE A 288 10.51 1.06 -25.55
N ALA A 289 9.89 2.22 -25.27
CA ALA A 289 9.14 3.00 -26.26
C ALA A 289 10.03 3.51 -27.41
N HIS A 290 11.33 3.71 -27.12
CA HIS A 290 12.35 4.03 -28.11
C HIS A 290 13.51 3.05 -27.98
N ASP A 291 13.57 2.07 -28.87
CA ASP A 291 14.59 1.03 -28.86
C ASP A 291 15.82 1.48 -29.67
N THR A 292 16.76 2.14 -28.98
CA THR A 292 18.09 2.44 -29.53
C THR A 292 19.16 1.87 -28.60
N PRO A 293 20.32 1.43 -29.10
CA PRO A 293 21.32 0.71 -28.29
C PRO A 293 21.81 1.45 -27.03
N ASP A 294 21.78 2.78 -27.05
CA ASP A 294 22.21 3.63 -25.93
C ASP A 294 21.07 3.94 -24.94
N THR A 295 19.84 3.53 -25.24
CA THR A 295 18.70 3.74 -24.36
C THR A 295 18.74 2.75 -23.21
N TYR A 296 18.57 3.27 -22.00
CA TYR A 296 18.58 2.48 -20.79
C TYR A 296 17.59 3.01 -19.75
N ALA A 297 17.26 2.13 -18.80
CA ALA A 297 16.53 2.44 -17.58
C ALA A 297 17.35 1.99 -16.37
N ARG A 298 17.44 2.86 -15.35
CA ARG A 298 18.07 2.52 -14.08
C ARG A 298 17.07 1.89 -13.14
N LEU A 299 17.47 0.79 -12.52
CA LEU A 299 16.63 -0.02 -11.65
C LEU A 299 17.23 -0.10 -10.25
N VAL A 300 16.41 0.08 -9.22
CA VAL A 300 16.70 -0.36 -7.86
C VAL A 300 16.00 -1.71 -7.66
N ILE A 301 16.79 -2.76 -7.46
CA ILE A 301 16.29 -4.14 -7.30
C ILE A 301 16.46 -4.54 -5.85
N THR A 302 15.36 -4.92 -5.20
CA THR A 302 15.36 -5.45 -3.84
C THR A 302 14.98 -6.92 -3.87
N GLU A 303 15.92 -7.75 -3.45
CA GLU A 303 15.80 -9.21 -3.33
C GLU A 303 15.50 -9.55 -1.87
N THR A 304 14.33 -10.13 -1.59
CA THR A 304 13.89 -10.48 -0.24
C THR A 304 13.60 -11.97 -0.14
N HIS A 305 14.35 -12.66 0.72
CA HIS A 305 14.11 -14.05 1.07
C HIS A 305 13.30 -14.10 2.35
N GLY A 306 12.06 -14.58 2.25
CA GLY A 306 11.20 -14.81 3.42
C GLY A 306 11.58 -16.13 4.08
N ILE A 307 11.73 -16.11 5.41
CA ILE A 307 12.08 -17.28 6.22
C ILE A 307 10.98 -17.54 7.25
N THR A 308 11.02 -18.70 7.90
CA THR A 308 10.20 -18.93 9.10
C THR A 308 10.49 -17.84 10.13
N PRO A 309 9.47 -17.08 10.60
CA PRO A 309 9.70 -15.97 11.51
C PRO A 309 10.35 -16.40 12.82
N VAL A 310 11.43 -15.74 13.19
CA VAL A 310 12.07 -15.85 14.51
C VAL A 310 11.47 -14.78 15.41
N LEU A 311 10.67 -15.19 16.39
CA LEU A 311 10.13 -14.30 17.42
C LEU A 311 11.25 -13.91 18.39
N LEU A 312 11.37 -12.63 18.70
CA LEU A 312 12.37 -12.14 19.65
C LEU A 312 11.79 -12.18 21.07
N GLU A 313 12.59 -12.66 22.02
CA GLU A 313 12.18 -12.74 23.42
C GLU A 313 12.22 -11.34 24.04
N ALA A 314 11.10 -10.89 24.60
CA ALA A 314 11.04 -9.62 25.31
C ALA A 314 11.58 -9.74 26.73
N SER A 315 12.34 -8.74 27.19
CA SER A 315 12.84 -8.68 28.58
C SER A 315 11.73 -8.36 29.59
N THR A 316 10.57 -7.90 29.12
CA THR A 316 9.43 -7.47 29.94
C THR A 316 8.12 -8.08 29.42
N ASN A 317 7.03 -7.90 30.16
CA ASN A 317 5.70 -8.30 29.70
C ASN A 317 5.34 -7.56 28.40
N THR A 318 4.91 -8.31 27.39
CA THR A 318 4.53 -7.79 26.07
C THR A 318 3.08 -7.30 26.03
N SER A 319 2.24 -7.68 26.99
CA SER A 319 0.88 -7.14 27.15
C SER A 319 0.94 -5.74 27.74
N VAL A 320 0.30 -4.78 27.09
CA VAL A 320 0.47 -3.34 27.39
C VAL A 320 -0.85 -2.58 27.40
N GLU A 321 -0.90 -1.56 28.24
CA GLU A 321 -1.87 -0.45 28.14
C GLU A 321 -1.09 0.82 27.80
N LEU A 322 -1.18 1.26 26.54
CA LEU A 322 -0.48 2.44 26.05
C LEU A 322 -1.32 3.68 26.34
N LEU A 323 -0.93 4.42 27.39
CA LEU A 323 -1.53 5.71 27.73
C LEU A 323 -1.24 6.75 26.63
N PRO A 324 -2.21 7.66 26.35
CA PRO A 324 -2.02 8.76 25.42
C PRO A 324 -0.73 9.55 25.68
N PHE A 325 0.11 9.67 24.65
CA PHE A 325 1.32 10.50 24.62
C PHE A 325 2.40 10.15 25.64
N ILE A 326 2.31 8.99 26.31
CA ILE A 326 3.33 8.51 27.26
C ILE A 326 4.14 7.38 26.61
N PRO A 327 5.43 7.60 26.29
CA PRO A 327 6.28 6.56 25.73
C PRO A 327 6.53 5.43 26.73
N GLN A 328 6.39 4.19 26.28
CA GLN A 328 6.79 2.99 27.03
C GLN A 328 7.95 2.29 26.32
N ARG A 329 8.97 1.87 27.07
CA ARG A 329 10.17 1.24 26.51
C ARG A 329 10.09 -0.27 26.58
N PHE A 330 10.58 -0.92 25.52
CA PHE A 330 10.64 -2.37 25.39
C PHE A 330 12.01 -2.78 24.87
N GLU A 331 12.45 -3.94 25.32
CA GLU A 331 13.71 -4.55 24.95
C GLU A 331 13.45 -5.98 24.51
N TRP A 332 14.08 -6.37 23.41
CA TRP A 332 14.03 -7.70 22.86
C TRP A 332 15.44 -8.24 22.65
N CYS A 333 15.66 -9.47 23.11
CA CYS A 333 16.89 -10.22 22.88
C CYS A 333 16.88 -10.77 21.45
N ILE A 334 17.96 -10.49 20.71
CA ILE A 334 18.18 -11.07 19.38
C ILE A 334 19.00 -12.35 19.56
N PRO A 335 18.48 -13.53 19.15
CA PRO A 335 19.21 -14.77 19.25
C PRO A 335 20.37 -14.80 18.26
N GLN A 336 21.28 -15.76 18.41
CA GLN A 336 22.30 -16.00 17.41
C GLN A 336 21.63 -16.44 16.09
N LEU A 337 21.78 -15.61 15.06
CA LEU A 337 21.22 -15.87 13.74
C LEU A 337 22.24 -16.60 12.85
N PRO A 338 21.78 -17.42 11.89
CA PRO A 338 22.65 -18.00 10.88
C PRO A 338 23.47 -16.93 10.13
N PRO A 339 24.67 -17.27 9.61
CA PRO A 339 25.41 -16.36 8.76
C PRO A 339 24.64 -16.14 7.44
N LEU A 340 24.67 -14.91 6.95
CA LEU A 340 24.06 -14.52 5.67
C LEU A 340 25.11 -14.45 4.55
N PRO A 341 24.71 -14.65 3.28
CA PRO A 341 25.58 -14.36 2.16
C PRO A 341 26.00 -12.88 2.14
N LYS A 342 27.14 -12.60 1.50
CA LYS A 342 27.68 -11.24 1.42
C LYS A 342 26.67 -10.27 0.81
N GLY A 343 26.44 -9.16 1.50
CA GLY A 343 25.58 -8.06 1.06
C GLY A 343 24.11 -8.18 1.46
N TYR A 344 23.71 -9.26 2.13
CA TYR A 344 22.39 -9.37 2.73
C TYR A 344 22.41 -8.87 4.17
N VAL A 345 21.27 -8.36 4.61
CA VAL A 345 20.97 -7.99 5.99
C VAL A 345 19.67 -8.66 6.42
N TYR A 346 19.55 -9.01 7.69
CA TYR A 346 18.29 -9.47 8.23
C TYR A 346 17.29 -8.32 8.26
N ARG A 347 16.01 -8.64 8.05
CA ARG A 347 14.91 -7.69 8.12
C ARG A 347 13.80 -8.25 9.01
N GLY A 348 13.41 -7.44 9.98
CA GLY A 348 12.37 -7.72 10.94
C GLY A 348 11.33 -6.63 11.03
N ASP A 349 10.33 -6.87 11.86
CA ASP A 349 9.28 -5.92 12.19
C ASP A 349 8.97 -5.92 13.70
N LEU A 350 8.85 -4.71 14.25
CA LEU A 350 8.16 -4.42 15.50
C LEU A 350 6.66 -4.30 15.21
N ARG A 351 5.81 -4.82 16.09
CA ARG A 351 4.38 -4.94 15.88
C ARG A 351 3.62 -4.54 17.13
N PHE A 352 2.51 -3.83 16.95
CA PHE A 352 1.49 -3.67 17.97
C PHE A 352 0.20 -4.32 17.47
N GLU A 353 -0.32 -5.25 18.26
CA GLU A 353 -1.56 -5.98 17.98
C GLU A 353 -2.56 -5.69 19.10
N ASP A 354 -3.82 -5.44 18.76
CA ASP A 354 -4.85 -5.18 19.78
C ASP A 354 -5.23 -6.45 20.57
N LEU A 355 -6.16 -6.32 21.52
CA LEU A 355 -6.65 -7.46 22.32
C LEU A 355 -7.30 -8.59 21.50
N PHE A 356 -7.59 -8.35 20.22
CA PHE A 356 -8.15 -9.34 19.28
C PHE A 356 -7.08 -9.85 18.30
N ASN A 357 -5.80 -9.61 18.57
CA ASN A 357 -4.66 -9.97 17.73
C ASN A 357 -4.70 -9.33 16.32
N ARG A 358 -5.38 -8.19 16.17
CA ARG A 358 -5.38 -7.44 14.92
C ARG A 358 -4.18 -6.51 14.90
N LEU A 359 -3.36 -6.60 13.86
CA LEU A 359 -2.22 -5.71 13.68
C LEU A 359 -2.70 -4.26 13.54
N LYS A 360 -2.23 -3.38 14.43
CA LYS A 360 -2.57 -1.96 14.44
C LYS A 360 -1.39 -1.05 14.14
N SER A 361 -0.16 -1.54 14.32
CA SER A 361 1.04 -0.81 13.92
C SER A 361 2.17 -1.77 13.58
N ILE A 362 3.03 -1.35 12.66
CA ILE A 362 4.22 -2.09 12.26
C ILE A 362 5.37 -1.13 11.96
N GLN A 363 6.55 -1.42 12.51
CA GLN A 363 7.78 -0.68 12.23
C GLN A 363 8.88 -1.65 11.78
N PRO A 364 9.31 -1.60 10.50
CA PRO A 364 10.40 -2.44 10.02
C PRO A 364 11.74 -2.00 10.61
N PHE A 365 12.66 -2.96 10.76
CA PHE A 365 14.06 -2.73 11.10
C PHE A 365 14.97 -3.66 10.30
N THR A 366 16.25 -3.29 10.19
CA THR A 366 17.27 -4.11 9.51
C THR A 366 18.45 -4.35 10.44
N LEU A 367 18.90 -5.60 10.50
CA LEU A 367 20.05 -6.05 11.29
C LEU A 367 21.19 -6.43 10.34
N PRO A 368 22.39 -5.84 10.49
CA PRO A 368 23.54 -6.26 9.70
C PRO A 368 23.86 -7.73 9.98
N ALA A 369 24.40 -8.43 8.98
CA ALA A 369 24.97 -9.75 9.20
C ALA A 369 26.08 -9.64 10.27
N LEU A 370 26.07 -10.55 11.24
CA LEU A 370 27.19 -10.70 12.18
C LEU A 370 28.48 -10.96 11.36
N PRO A 371 29.61 -10.33 11.71
CA PRO A 371 30.89 -10.53 11.03
C PRO A 371 31.39 -11.98 11.12
#